data_AF-A0A969SRZ8-F1
#
_entry.id   AF-A0A969SRZ8-F1
#
_cell.length_a   1.000
_cell.length_b   1.000
_cell.length_c   1.000
_cell.angle_alpha   90.00
_cell.angle_beta   90.00
_cell.angle_gamma   90.00
#
_symmetry.space_group_name_H-M   'P 1'
#
loop_
_entity.id
_entity.type
_entity.pdbx_description
1 polymer ?
#
loop_
_entity_poly.entity_id
_entity_poly.type
_entity_poly.pdbx_seq_one_letter_code
_entity_poly.pdbx_strand_id
1 'polypeptide(L)'
;SEIYFATLIVYRPVGESTPVHAIAAEIWQGQQLQAKIQPIHCVGMVRSQILNYVTKLLEVLGTNYGIKKFASLERLDPDRCPIRPCPHHPEP
;
A
#
# COMPACT_ATOMS: atom_id res chain seq x y z
N SER A 1 -23.23 2.06 -13.47
CA SER A 1 -21.82 1.68 -13.41
C SER A 1 -21.33 1.92 -12.01
N GLU A 2 -20.82 0.89 -11.34
CA GLU A 2 -20.29 1.03 -9.98
C GLU A 2 -18.90 1.64 -10.04
N ILE A 3 -18.66 2.71 -9.29
CA ILE A 3 -17.39 3.43 -9.28
C ILE A 3 -16.51 2.88 -8.16
N TYR A 4 -15.36 2.34 -8.55
CA TYR A 4 -14.34 1.88 -7.61
C TYR A 4 -13.29 2.96 -7.36
N PHE A 5 -12.73 2.96 -6.16
CA PHE A 5 -11.59 3.79 -5.81
C PHE A 5 -10.60 3.01 -4.95
N ALA A 6 -9.34 3.45 -4.96
CA ALA A 6 -8.28 2.82 -4.20
C ALA A 6 -7.59 3.81 -3.27
N THR A 7 -7.26 3.34 -2.08
CA THR A 7 -6.38 4.01 -1.11
C THR A 7 -5.03 3.30 -1.11
N LEU A 8 -3.96 4.05 -1.36
CA LEU A 8 -2.60 3.54 -1.18
C LEU A 8 -2.24 3.62 0.30
N ILE A 9 -1.85 2.51 0.91
CA ILE A 9 -1.42 2.47 2.30
C ILE A 9 0.09 2.32 2.33
N VAL A 10 0.76 3.24 3.02
CA VAL A 10 2.21 3.27 3.17
C VAL A 10 2.57 3.17 4.65
N TYR A 11 3.24 2.10 5.01
CA TYR A 11 3.83 1.94 6.34
C TYR A 11 5.17 2.64 6.34
N ARG A 12 5.30 3.77 7.05
CA ARG A 12 6.54 4.54 7.14
C ARG A 12 6.60 5.36 8.44
N PRO A 13 7.79 5.53 9.05
CA PRO A 13 7.94 6.48 10.15
C PRO A 13 7.67 7.92 9.71
N VAL A 14 7.36 8.79 10.66
CA VAL A 14 7.22 10.24 10.43
C VAL A 14 8.49 10.87 9.87
N GLY A 15 8.35 11.84 8.97
CA GLY A 15 9.46 12.58 8.34
C GLY A 15 9.56 12.32 6.83
N GLU A 16 9.99 13.32 6.07
CA GLU A 16 9.91 13.30 4.59
C GLU A 16 10.84 12.26 3.95
N SER A 17 12.01 12.03 4.56
CA SER A 17 13.07 11.16 4.02
C SER A 17 13.16 9.79 4.70
N THR A 18 12.14 9.40 5.48
CA THR A 18 12.12 8.08 6.10
C THR A 18 11.88 6.97 5.08
N PRO A 19 12.54 5.81 5.23
CA PRO A 19 12.33 4.69 4.33
C PRO A 19 10.90 4.18 4.43
N VAL A 20 10.35 3.73 3.30
CA VAL A 20 9.08 3.00 3.27
C VAL A 20 9.33 1.60 3.80
N HIS A 21 8.60 1.21 4.84
CA HIS A 21 8.70 -0.12 5.42
C HIS A 21 7.87 -1.14 4.61
N ALA A 22 6.64 -0.78 4.27
CA ALA A 22 5.73 -1.63 3.50
C ALA A 22 4.69 -0.82 2.71
N ILE A 23 4.11 -1.44 1.69
CA ILE A 23 3.04 -0.87 0.86
C ILE A 23 1.89 -1.86 0.72
N ALA A 24 0.66 -1.39 0.92
CA ALA A 24 -0.60 -2.09 0.67
C ALA A 24 -1.56 -1.19 -0.13
N ALA A 25 -2.73 -1.73 -0.50
CA ALA A 25 -3.83 -0.92 -0.99
C ALA A 25 -5.18 -1.50 -0.59
N GLU A 26 -6.17 -0.63 -0.46
CA GLU A 26 -7.57 -1.01 -0.25
C GLU A 26 -8.41 -0.53 -1.43
N ILE A 27 -9.35 -1.38 -1.85
CA ILE A 27 -10.27 -1.12 -2.95
C ILE A 27 -11.67 -0.99 -2.36
N TRP A 28 -12.36 0.07 -2.74
CA TRP A 28 -13.62 0.47 -2.17
C TRP A 28 -14.65 0.75 -3.26
N GLN A 29 -15.91 0.58 -2.89
CA GLN A 29 -17.08 0.95 -3.68
C GLN A 29 -18.07 1.67 -2.76
N GLY A 30 -18.27 2.97 -2.98
CA GLY A 30 -19.02 3.80 -2.03
C GLY A 30 -18.38 3.78 -0.64
N GLN A 31 -19.03 3.18 0.35
CA GLN A 31 -18.47 3.02 1.71
C GLN A 31 -18.09 1.57 2.03
N GLN A 32 -18.23 0.66 1.06
CA GLN A 32 -17.96 -0.75 1.24
C GLN A 32 -16.55 -1.08 0.78
N LEU A 33 -15.78 -1.70 1.67
CA LEU A 33 -14.49 -2.28 1.33
C LEU A 33 -14.71 -3.55 0.52
N GLN A 34 -14.19 -3.58 -0.70
CA GLN A 34 -14.39 -4.69 -1.64
C GLN A 34 -13.19 -5.64 -1.66
N ALA A 35 -11.97 -5.12 -1.60
CA ALA A 35 -10.77 -5.94 -1.61
C ALA A 35 -9.59 -5.25 -0.91
N LYS A 36 -8.61 -6.05 -0.49
CA LYS A 36 -7.32 -5.58 0.03
C LYS A 36 -6.17 -6.23 -0.73
N ILE A 37 -5.22 -5.41 -1.15
CA ILE A 37 -3.90 -5.86 -1.57
C ILE A 37 -3.04 -5.95 -0.31
N GLN A 38 -2.65 -7.19 0.02
CA GLN A 38 -1.84 -7.45 1.21
C GLN A 38 -0.52 -6.68 1.14
N PRO A 39 -0.02 -6.18 2.28
CA PRO A 39 1.22 -5.43 2.29
C PRO A 39 2.42 -6.29 1.87
N ILE A 40 3.36 -5.66 1.18
CA ILE A 40 4.70 -6.21 0.95
C ILE A 40 5.74 -5.40 1.72
N HIS A 41 6.76 -6.06 2.26
CA HIS A 41 7.91 -5.35 2.80
C HIS A 41 8.69 -4.68 1.65
N CYS A 42 9.14 -3.45 1.89
CA CYS A 42 10.01 -2.70 1.00
C CYS A 42 11.47 -2.68 1.49
N VAL A 43 11.82 -3.51 2.48
CA VAL A 43 13.19 -3.63 3.01
C VAL A 43 14.15 -3.97 1.87
N GLY A 44 15.23 -3.18 1.74
CA GLY A 44 16.23 -3.34 0.68
C GLY A 44 15.83 -2.79 -0.69
N MET A 45 14.60 -2.29 -0.86
CA MET A 45 14.19 -1.64 -2.10
C MET A 45 14.61 -0.17 -2.14
N VAL A 46 15.17 0.26 -3.27
CA VAL A 46 15.40 1.69 -3.53
C VAL A 46 14.13 2.40 -3.99
N ARG A 47 14.12 3.73 -3.91
CA ARG A 47 12.95 4.57 -4.29
C ARG A 47 12.39 4.23 -5.66
N SER A 48 13.23 4.01 -6.67
CA SER A 48 12.77 3.68 -8.03
C SER A 48 12.04 2.34 -8.10
N GLN A 49 12.47 1.34 -7.34
CA GLN A 49 11.80 0.03 -7.28
C GLN A 49 10.43 0.14 -6.59
N ILE A 50 10.34 0.94 -5.53
CA ILE A 50 9.07 1.22 -4.83
C ILE A 50 8.10 1.93 -5.77
N LEU A 51 8.54 2.97 -6.47
CA LEU A 51 7.70 3.69 -7.44
C LEU A 51 7.24 2.76 -8.56
N ASN A 52 8.12 1.92 -9.10
CA ASN A 52 7.76 0.92 -10.11
C ASN A 52 6.73 -0.10 -9.60
N TYR A 53 6.85 -0.54 -8.34
CA TYR A 53 5.84 -1.40 -7.73
C TYR A 53 4.47 -0.72 -7.65
N VAL A 54 4.42 0.55 -7.22
CA VAL A 54 3.18 1.33 -7.15
C VAL A 54 2.57 1.55 -8.54
N THR A 55 3.38 1.75 -9.57
CA THR A 55 2.91 1.82 -10.97
C THR A 55 2.27 0.51 -11.41
N LYS A 56 2.93 -0.63 -11.18
CA LYS A 56 2.37 -1.96 -11.50
C LYS A 56 1.09 -2.25 -10.72
N LEU A 57 1.04 -1.81 -9.46
CA LEU A 57 -0.17 -1.91 -8.64
C LEU A 57 -1.32 -1.12 -9.29
N LEU A 58 -1.09 0.10 -9.77
CA LEU A 58 -2.10 0.86 -10.51
C LEU A 58 -2.52 0.18 -11.82
N GLU A 59 -1.61 -0.48 -12.54
CA GLU A 59 -1.96 -1.26 -13.73
C GLU A 59 -2.93 -2.40 -13.38
N VAL A 60 -2.63 -3.16 -12.33
CA VAL A 60 -3.50 -4.23 -11.82
C VAL A 60 -4.87 -3.69 -11.39
N LEU A 61 -4.90 -2.56 -10.69
CA LEU A 61 -6.15 -1.91 -10.28
C LEU A 61 -6.94 -1.36 -11.48
N GLY A 62 -6.24 -0.86 -12.49
CA GLY A 62 -6.82 -0.40 -13.75
C GLY A 62 -7.48 -1.52 -14.53
N THR A 63 -6.81 -2.67 -14.67
CA THR A 63 -7.32 -3.85 -15.36
C THR A 63 -8.54 -4.46 -14.65
N ASN A 64 -8.50 -4.57 -13.31
CA ASN A 64 -9.52 -5.30 -12.56
C ASN A 64 -10.70 -4.42 -12.10
N TYR A 65 -10.49 -3.13 -11.87
CA TYR A 65 -11.48 -2.24 -11.27
C TYR A 65 -11.69 -0.92 -12.02
N GLY A 66 -10.95 -0.68 -13.12
CA GLY A 66 -11.00 0.59 -13.86
C GLY A 66 -10.37 1.79 -13.12
N ILE A 67 -9.60 1.53 -12.06
CA ILE A 67 -8.98 2.57 -11.24
C ILE A 67 -7.69 3.08 -11.91
N LYS A 68 -7.66 4.36 -12.28
CA LYS A 68 -6.51 4.98 -12.97
C LYS A 68 -5.57 5.77 -12.05
N LYS A 69 -6.00 6.05 -10.83
CA LYS A 69 -5.23 6.78 -9.81
C LYS A 69 -5.75 6.40 -8.41
N PHE A 70 -4.89 6.52 -7.40
CA PHE A 70 -5.33 6.44 -6.01
C PHE A 70 -6.15 7.68 -5.65
N ALA A 71 -7.26 7.48 -4.95
CA ALA A 71 -8.11 8.55 -4.44
C ALA A 71 -7.53 9.19 -3.18
N SER A 72 -6.77 8.41 -2.40
CA SER A 72 -6.10 8.86 -1.18
C SER A 72 -4.82 8.07 -0.93
N LEU A 73 -3.97 8.63 -0.06
CA LEU A 73 -2.81 7.98 0.51
C LEU A 73 -2.96 8.00 2.02
N GLU A 74 -2.92 6.83 2.65
CA GLU A 74 -2.90 6.67 4.10
C GLU A 74 -1.49 6.29 4.55
N ARG A 75 -1.00 6.97 5.59
CA ARG A 75 0.27 6.65 6.23
C ARG A 75 0.01 5.98 7.57
N LEU A 76 0.59 4.80 7.76
CA LEU A 76 0.60 4.09 9.03
C LEU A 76 2.01 4.00 9.57
N ASP A 77 2.17 3.96 10.89
CA ASP A 77 3.47 3.70 11.50
C ASP A 77 3.90 2.24 11.26
N PRO A 78 5.20 1.94 11.12
CA PRO A 78 5.68 0.58 10.84
C PRO A 78 5.27 -0.47 11.88
N ASP A 79 5.04 -0.07 13.12
CA ASP A 79 4.56 -0.94 14.22
C ASP A 79 3.09 -1.37 14.03
N ARG A 80 2.42 -0.89 12.97
CA ARG A 80 1.10 -1.38 12.54
C ARG A 80 1.21 -2.34 11.37
N CYS A 81 2.41 -2.70 10.93
CA CYS A 81 2.62 -3.63 9.83
C CYS A 81 2.05 -5.01 10.20
N PRO A 82 1.17 -5.60 9.39
CA PRO A 82 0.57 -6.91 9.69
C PRO A 82 1.42 -8.08 9.20
N ILE A 83 2.49 -7.86 8.42
CA ILE A 83 3.35 -8.94 7.89
C ILE A 83 4.06 -9.62 9.07
N ARG A 84 4.16 -10.96 9.05
CA ARG A 84 4.94 -11.75 10.01
C ARG A 84 5.78 -12.80 9.29
N PRO A 85 7.07 -12.99 9.65
CA PRO A 85 7.84 -12.19 10.61
C PRO A 85 8.10 -10.76 10.10
N CYS A 86 8.20 -9.78 11.01
CA CYS A 86 8.47 -8.39 10.67
C CYS A 86 9.55 -7.79 11.60
N PRO A 87 10.50 -6.99 11.08
CA PRO A 87 11.53 -6.33 11.90
C PRO A 87 10.98 -5.42 13.01
N HIS A 88 9.77 -4.87 12.84
CA HIS A 88 9.09 -4.06 13.85
C HIS A 88 8.28 -4.89 14.87
N HIS A 89 8.21 -6.20 14.66
CA HIS A 89 7.54 -7.16 15.53
C HIS A 89 8.40 -8.43 15.65
N PRO A 90 9.58 -8.35 16.30
CA PRO A 90 10.37 -9.55 16.57
C PRO A 90 9.52 -10.52 17.40
N GLU A 91 9.51 -11.79 17.00
CA GLU A 91 8.95 -12.84 17.85
C GLU A 91 9.79 -12.93 19.14
N PRO A 92 9.17 -13.20 20.31
CA PRO A 92 9.87 -13.34 21.58
C PRO A 92 10.94 -14.44 21.58
#